data_AF-A0A2Y9R5U1-F1
#
_entry.id   AF-A0A2Y9R5U1-F1
#
_cell.length_a   1.000
_cell.length_b   1.000
_cell.length_c   1.000
_cell.angle_alpha   90.00
_cell.angle_beta   90.00
_cell.angle_gamma   90.00
#
_symmetry.space_group_name_H-M   'P 1'
#
loop_
_entity.id
_entity.type
_entity.pdbx_description
1 polymer ?
#
loop_
_entity_poly.entity_id
_entity_poly.type
_entity_poly.pdbx_seq_one_letter_code
_entity_poly.pdbx_strand_id
1 'polypeptide(L)'
;MDNSGYSKWIGGPEEVPRGYWGRWECWRLRSLLVALALVVAGVLWALVLSILLSKASTEREVLLGHQDLLRRNASKQGVALGVLEKEVAVCRTCCSEAQAQLRTTRDELQEAQKKLMEQGSALNELRERGEGGRHWNLGEPNDSRGREDCIMMLNTGLWNDAPCDSERDNWICEKRRSC
;
A
#
# COMPACT_ATOMS: atom_id res chain seq x y z
N MET A 1 53.43 104.29 -77.94
CA MET A 1 54.88 104.03 -77.97
C MET A 1 55.15 102.84 -77.05
N ASP A 2 55.61 101.76 -77.64
CA ASP A 2 56.09 100.56 -76.97
C ASP A 2 57.37 100.84 -76.19
N ASN A 3 57.60 100.11 -75.09
CA ASN A 3 58.94 99.59 -74.84
C ASN A 3 58.85 98.21 -74.18
N SER A 4 59.13 97.20 -74.99
CA SER A 4 59.36 95.81 -74.66
C SER A 4 60.64 95.59 -73.86
N GLY A 5 60.62 94.65 -72.90
CA GLY A 5 61.84 94.15 -72.25
C GLY A 5 61.55 92.92 -71.38
N TYR A 6 61.87 91.74 -71.92
CA TYR A 6 61.52 90.41 -71.44
C TYR A 6 62.55 89.87 -70.42
N SER A 7 62.12 89.16 -69.37
CA SER A 7 62.80 87.92 -68.91
C SER A 7 61.91 87.10 -67.98
N LYS A 8 61.76 85.83 -68.37
CA LYS A 8 60.90 84.77 -67.83
C LYS A 8 61.81 83.81 -67.08
N TRP A 9 61.51 83.43 -65.83
CA TRP A 9 61.90 82.12 -65.28
C TRP A 9 60.88 81.59 -64.27
N ILE A 10 60.54 80.31 -64.46
CA ILE A 10 59.58 79.47 -63.77
C ILE A 10 60.21 78.89 -62.50
N GLY A 11 59.43 78.75 -61.41
CA GLY A 11 59.79 77.95 -60.25
C GLY A 11 58.55 77.55 -59.45
N GLY A 12 58.10 76.30 -59.60
CA GLY A 12 57.02 75.69 -58.81
C GLY A 12 57.47 75.38 -57.37
N PRO A 13 56.53 75.05 -56.46
CA PRO A 13 56.83 74.90 -55.04
C PRO A 13 57.64 73.62 -54.79
N GLU A 14 58.81 73.81 -54.19
CA GLU A 14 59.77 72.79 -53.81
C GLU A 14 59.19 71.92 -52.69
N GLU A 15 59.07 70.61 -52.96
CA GLU A 15 58.60 69.61 -52.02
C GLU A 15 59.62 69.43 -50.89
N VAL A 16 59.17 69.60 -49.65
CA VAL A 16 59.97 69.40 -48.44
C VAL A 16 60.39 67.92 -48.32
N PRO A 17 61.69 67.59 -48.17
CA PRO A 17 62.11 66.21 -47.97
C PRO A 17 61.65 65.73 -46.59
N ARG A 18 60.71 64.76 -46.58
CA ARG A 18 60.36 64.01 -45.37
C ARG A 18 61.58 63.25 -44.86
N GLY A 19 62.19 63.76 -43.80
CA GLY A 19 63.23 63.08 -43.05
C GLY A 19 62.77 61.72 -42.54
N TYR A 20 63.68 60.74 -42.62
CA TYR A 20 63.52 59.33 -42.27
C TYR A 20 63.28 59.04 -40.76
N TRP A 21 63.02 60.08 -39.96
CA TRP A 21 62.99 60.04 -38.50
C TRP A 21 61.58 60.03 -37.89
N GLY A 22 60.52 60.32 -38.66
CA GLY A 22 59.11 60.24 -38.19
C GLY A 22 58.48 58.84 -38.28
N ARG A 23 59.18 57.87 -38.87
CA ARG A 23 58.68 56.50 -39.07
C ARG A 23 58.91 55.61 -37.84
N TRP A 24 59.96 55.79 -37.06
CA TRP A 24 60.30 54.89 -35.95
C TRP A 24 59.41 55.08 -34.71
N GLU A 25 58.97 56.31 -34.43
CA GLU A 25 58.10 56.62 -33.28
C GLU A 25 56.65 56.11 -33.46
N CYS A 26 56.13 56.15 -34.69
CA CYS A 26 54.77 55.68 -35.01
C CYS A 26 54.63 54.14 -34.93
N TRP A 27 55.69 53.40 -35.31
CA TRP A 27 55.73 51.94 -35.19
C TRP A 27 55.88 51.49 -33.74
N ARG A 28 56.67 52.21 -32.95
CA ARG A 28 56.80 51.98 -31.50
C ARG A 28 55.47 52.20 -30.77
N LEU A 29 54.72 53.25 -31.12
CA LEU A 29 53.38 53.49 -30.57
C LEU A 29 52.37 52.41 -31.01
N ARG A 30 52.38 51.99 -32.27
CA ARG A 30 51.52 50.88 -32.75
C ARG A 30 51.83 49.57 -32.04
N SER A 31 53.09 49.22 -31.84
CA SER A 31 53.48 48.01 -31.09
C SER A 31 53.05 48.09 -29.62
N LEU A 32 53.13 49.26 -28.98
CA LEU A 32 52.63 49.48 -27.63
C LEU A 32 51.10 49.34 -27.55
N LEU A 33 50.37 49.85 -28.54
CA LEU A 33 48.90 49.70 -28.63
C LEU A 33 48.48 48.25 -28.84
N VAL A 34 49.21 47.49 -29.67
CA VAL A 34 48.98 46.05 -29.87
C VAL A 34 49.28 45.28 -28.58
N ALA A 35 50.39 45.58 -27.90
CA ALA A 35 50.72 44.97 -26.61
C ALA A 35 49.64 45.26 -25.55
N LEU A 36 49.18 46.52 -25.47
CA LEU A 36 48.07 46.91 -24.58
C LEU A 36 46.78 46.14 -24.93
N ALA A 37 46.45 46.03 -26.22
CA ALA A 37 45.26 45.30 -26.66
C ALA A 37 45.32 43.80 -26.31
N LEU A 38 46.49 43.17 -26.42
CA LEU A 38 46.68 41.77 -26.01
C LEU A 38 46.59 41.59 -24.49
N VAL A 39 47.14 42.54 -23.71
CA VAL A 39 47.00 42.54 -22.25
C VAL A 39 45.53 42.71 -21.85
N VAL A 40 44.83 43.68 -22.45
CA VAL A 40 43.40 43.90 -22.21
C VAL A 40 42.59 42.67 -22.59
N ALA A 41 42.86 42.06 -23.75
CA ALA A 41 42.20 40.82 -24.17
C ALA A 41 42.46 39.68 -23.18
N GLY A 42 43.70 39.51 -22.71
CA GLY A 42 44.05 38.51 -21.71
C GLY A 42 43.35 38.73 -20.37
N VAL A 43 43.26 39.97 -19.89
CA VAL A 43 42.54 40.33 -18.66
C VAL A 43 41.04 40.07 -18.83
N LEU A 44 40.44 40.47 -19.95
CA LEU A 44 39.02 40.20 -20.24
C LEU A 44 38.74 38.70 -20.30
N TRP A 45 39.60 37.92 -20.96
CA TRP A 45 39.49 36.47 -20.99
C TRP A 45 39.62 35.84 -19.61
N ALA A 46 40.56 36.30 -18.79
CA ALA A 46 40.71 35.83 -17.42
C ALA A 46 39.46 36.13 -16.58
N LEU A 47 38.88 37.34 -16.69
CA LEU A 47 37.64 37.70 -16.02
C LEU A 47 36.46 36.81 -16.45
N VAL A 48 36.31 36.56 -17.76
CA VAL A 48 35.28 35.66 -18.29
C VAL A 48 35.46 34.25 -17.72
N LEU A 49 36.68 33.71 -17.74
CA LEU A 49 36.98 32.39 -17.17
C LEU A 49 36.70 32.33 -15.67
N SER A 50 37.06 33.36 -14.91
CA SER A 50 36.77 33.43 -13.47
C SER A 50 35.26 33.42 -13.19
N ILE A 51 34.46 34.15 -13.96
CA ILE A 51 33.00 34.16 -13.82
C ILE A 51 32.41 32.78 -14.13
N LEU A 52 32.87 32.15 -15.23
CA LEU A 52 32.40 30.82 -15.63
C LEU A 52 32.77 29.75 -14.59
N LEU A 53 34.00 29.77 -14.06
CA LEU A 53 34.45 28.86 -13.02
C LEU A 53 33.69 29.08 -11.70
N SER A 54 33.43 30.33 -11.32
CA SER A 54 32.63 30.65 -10.13
C SER A 54 31.21 30.09 -10.26
N LYS A 55 30.55 30.33 -11.40
CA LYS A 55 29.20 29.82 -11.66
C LYS A 55 29.17 28.28 -11.64
N ALA A 56 30.12 27.63 -12.33
CA ALA A 56 30.22 26.17 -12.33
C ALA A 56 30.48 25.58 -10.93
N SER A 57 31.28 26.27 -10.11
CA SER A 57 31.54 25.86 -8.71
C SER A 57 30.26 25.92 -7.87
N THR A 58 29.49 27.01 -7.97
CA THR A 58 28.25 27.18 -7.20
C THR A 58 27.18 26.16 -7.57
N GLU A 59 26.98 25.89 -8.87
CA GLU A 59 26.00 24.89 -9.33
C GLU A 59 26.40 23.47 -8.89
N ARG A 60 27.70 23.17 -8.88
CA ARG A 60 28.22 21.90 -8.38
C ARG A 60 28.01 21.74 -6.87
N GLU A 61 28.23 22.78 -6.07
CA GLU A 61 27.95 22.73 -4.62
C GLU A 61 26.47 22.50 -4.33
N VAL A 62 25.57 23.15 -5.06
CA VAL A 62 24.12 22.94 -4.92
C VAL A 62 23.73 21.50 -5.29
N LEU A 63 24.25 20.97 -6.39
CA LEU A 63 24.00 19.59 -6.82
C LEU A 63 24.53 18.57 -5.81
N LEU A 64 25.74 18.78 -5.28
CA LEU A 64 26.30 17.93 -4.22
C LEU A 64 25.44 17.99 -2.94
N GLY A 65 24.99 19.18 -2.54
CA GLY A 65 24.07 19.34 -1.41
C GLY A 65 22.74 18.60 -1.60
N HIS A 66 22.19 18.63 -2.82
CA HIS A 66 20.97 17.89 -3.16
C HIS A 66 21.20 16.37 -3.10
N GLN A 67 22.33 15.89 -3.63
CA GLN A 67 22.72 14.49 -3.58
C GLN A 67 22.89 13.99 -2.14
N ASP A 68 23.50 14.80 -1.27
CA ASP A 68 23.66 14.47 0.16
C ASP A 68 22.31 14.45 0.90
N LEU A 69 21.38 15.32 0.53
CA LEU A 69 20.03 15.34 1.09
C LEU A 69 19.25 14.09 0.68
N LEU A 70 19.32 13.71 -0.60
CA LEU A 70 18.73 12.46 -1.10
C LEU A 70 19.34 11.24 -0.40
N ARG A 71 20.67 11.20 -0.26
CA ARG A 71 21.38 10.11 0.44
C ARG A 71 20.94 10.00 1.90
N ARG A 72 20.84 11.13 2.62
CA ARG A 72 20.38 11.15 4.02
C ARG A 72 18.91 10.76 4.17
N ASN A 73 18.05 11.17 3.23
CA ASN A 73 16.64 10.79 3.26
C ASN A 73 16.49 9.29 2.97
N ALA A 74 17.20 8.76 1.99
CA ALA A 74 17.21 7.33 1.68
C ALA A 74 17.74 6.50 2.85
N SER A 75 18.80 6.94 3.55
CA SER A 75 19.30 6.23 4.72
C SER A 75 18.32 6.23 5.88
N LYS A 76 17.65 7.36 6.16
CA LYS A 76 16.58 7.44 7.16
C LYS A 76 15.41 6.50 6.83
N GLN A 77 14.99 6.46 5.57
CA GLN A 77 13.95 5.54 5.10
C GLN A 77 14.36 4.08 5.25
N GLY A 78 15.62 3.73 4.92
CA GLY A 78 16.13 2.37 5.10
C GLY A 78 16.12 1.92 6.56
N VAL A 79 16.48 2.80 7.50
CA VAL A 79 16.40 2.51 8.94
C VAL A 79 14.96 2.29 9.39
N ALA A 80 14.04 3.18 8.99
CA ALA A 80 12.62 3.05 9.34
C ALA A 80 12.01 1.76 8.75
N LEU A 81 12.36 1.43 7.51
CA LEU A 81 11.91 0.21 6.83
C LEU A 81 12.43 -1.05 7.55
N GLY A 82 13.70 -1.07 7.95
CA GLY A 82 14.27 -2.19 8.68
C GLY A 82 13.67 -2.40 10.08
N VAL A 83 13.24 -1.32 10.75
CA VAL A 83 12.47 -1.43 12.01
C VAL A 83 11.09 -2.04 11.73
N LEU A 84 10.38 -1.52 10.72
CA LEU A 84 9.06 -2.03 10.35
C LEU A 84 9.10 -3.51 9.94
N GLU A 85 10.12 -3.93 9.20
CA GLU A 85 10.30 -5.32 8.78
C GLU A 85 10.41 -6.28 9.98
N LYS A 86 11.12 -5.87 11.04
CA LYS A 86 11.23 -6.66 12.28
C LYS A 86 9.90 -6.75 13.02
N GLU A 87 9.19 -5.64 13.15
CA GLU A 87 7.86 -5.61 13.80
C GLU A 87 6.86 -6.50 13.05
N VAL A 88 6.85 -6.42 11.72
CA VAL A 88 6.00 -7.27 10.88
C VAL A 88 6.36 -8.75 11.02
N ALA A 89 7.65 -9.09 11.10
CA ALA A 89 8.08 -10.46 11.31
C ALA A 89 7.59 -11.03 12.66
N VAL A 90 7.67 -10.26 13.74
CA VAL A 90 7.15 -10.64 15.07
C VAL A 90 5.62 -10.77 15.05
N CYS A 91 4.93 -9.82 14.42
CA CYS A 91 3.47 -9.89 14.28
C CYS A 91 3.04 -11.14 13.51
N ARG A 92 3.76 -11.49 12.43
CA ARG A 92 3.47 -12.69 11.63
C ARG A 92 3.58 -13.97 12.44
N THR A 93 4.62 -14.13 13.27
CA THR A 93 4.76 -15.33 14.11
C THR A 93 3.67 -15.40 15.18
N CYS A 94 3.38 -14.29 15.87
CA CYS A 94 2.29 -14.21 16.84
C CYS A 94 0.93 -14.56 16.22
N CYS A 95 0.61 -14.03 15.03
CA CYS A 95 -0.61 -14.35 14.31
C CYS A 95 -0.70 -15.84 13.94
N SER A 96 0.41 -16.47 13.54
CA SER A 96 0.41 -17.90 13.20
C SER A 96 0.13 -18.80 14.40
N GLU A 97 0.65 -18.43 15.58
CA GLU A 97 0.40 -19.16 16.83
C GLU A 97 -1.05 -19.00 17.29
N ALA A 98 -1.57 -17.77 17.29
CA ALA A 98 -2.97 -17.51 17.60
C ALA A 98 -3.92 -18.26 16.64
N GLN A 99 -3.57 -18.34 15.35
CA GLN A 99 -4.35 -19.09 14.37
C GLN A 99 -4.31 -20.60 14.64
N ALA A 100 -3.17 -21.14 15.10
CA ALA A 100 -3.07 -22.55 15.49
C ALA A 100 -3.95 -22.84 16.73
N GLN A 101 -3.90 -21.98 17.75
CA GLN A 101 -4.76 -22.11 18.93
C GLN A 101 -6.25 -22.09 18.57
N LEU A 102 -6.67 -21.17 17.71
CA LEU A 102 -8.05 -21.06 17.22
C LEU A 102 -8.52 -22.30 16.46
N ARG A 103 -7.63 -22.96 15.72
CA ARG A 103 -7.97 -24.23 15.05
C ARG A 103 -8.17 -25.34 16.07
N THR A 104 -7.26 -25.46 17.04
CA THR A 104 -7.39 -26.44 18.13
C THR A 104 -8.69 -26.23 18.91
N THR A 105 -9.02 -24.99 19.30
CA THR A 105 -10.27 -24.70 20.01
C THR A 105 -11.50 -24.99 19.16
N ARG A 106 -11.45 -24.75 17.85
CA ARG A 106 -12.53 -25.13 16.94
C ARG A 106 -12.74 -26.64 16.93
N ASP A 107 -11.67 -27.41 16.80
CA ASP A 107 -11.75 -28.88 16.72
C ASP A 107 -12.27 -29.47 18.05
N GLU A 108 -11.80 -28.93 19.19
CA GLU A 108 -12.33 -29.28 20.52
C GLU A 108 -13.82 -28.96 20.66
N LEU A 109 -14.25 -27.79 20.18
CA LEU A 109 -15.66 -27.39 20.22
C LEU A 109 -16.53 -28.28 19.32
N GLN A 110 -16.04 -28.66 18.14
CA GLN A 110 -16.74 -29.57 17.23
C GLN A 110 -16.90 -30.96 17.86
N GLU A 111 -15.86 -31.47 18.52
CA GLU A 111 -15.93 -32.74 19.24
C GLU A 111 -16.88 -32.67 20.44
N ALA A 112 -16.83 -31.57 21.21
CA ALA A 112 -17.78 -31.35 22.31
C ALA A 112 -19.24 -31.26 21.81
N GLN A 113 -19.47 -30.60 20.68
CA GLN A 113 -20.79 -30.52 20.05
C GLN A 113 -21.30 -31.91 19.63
N LYS A 114 -20.43 -32.74 19.05
CA LYS A 114 -20.78 -34.12 18.68
C LYS A 114 -21.18 -34.94 19.90
N LYS A 115 -20.40 -34.86 20.99
CA LYS A 115 -20.73 -35.53 22.26
C LYS A 115 -22.07 -35.05 22.83
N LEU A 116 -22.36 -33.75 22.74
CA LEU A 116 -23.63 -33.20 23.19
C LEU A 116 -24.82 -33.72 22.36
N MET A 117 -24.67 -33.83 21.03
CA MET A 117 -25.69 -34.41 20.15
C MET A 117 -25.95 -35.88 20.49
N GLU A 118 -24.90 -36.66 20.78
CA GLU A 118 -25.01 -38.06 21.18
C GLU A 118 -25.71 -38.20 22.54
N GLN A 119 -25.33 -37.37 23.52
CA GLN A 119 -26.02 -37.30 24.81
C GLN A 119 -27.50 -36.92 24.64
N GLY A 120 -27.82 -35.99 23.75
CA GLY A 120 -29.20 -35.61 23.44
C GLY A 120 -30.00 -36.76 22.84
N SER A 121 -29.40 -37.56 21.96
CA SER A 121 -30.03 -38.76 21.41
C SER A 121 -30.30 -39.80 22.49
N ALA A 122 -29.30 -40.09 23.34
CA ALA A 122 -29.45 -41.04 24.45
C ALA A 122 -30.54 -40.59 25.44
N LEU A 123 -30.62 -39.29 25.73
CA LEU A 123 -31.67 -38.74 26.58
C LEU A 123 -33.06 -38.86 25.95
N ASN A 124 -33.19 -38.63 24.64
CA ASN A 124 -34.45 -38.80 23.93
C ASN A 124 -34.91 -40.26 23.96
N GLU A 125 -34.00 -41.22 23.78
CA GLU A 125 -34.31 -42.65 23.88
C GLU A 125 -34.81 -43.01 25.29
N LEU A 126 -34.14 -42.51 26.34
CA LEU A 126 -34.60 -42.69 27.72
C LEU A 126 -35.96 -42.02 27.97
N ARG A 127 -36.22 -40.85 27.37
CA ARG A 127 -37.51 -40.18 27.46
C ARG A 127 -38.61 -41.00 26.82
N GLU A 128 -38.41 -41.48 25.60
CA GLU A 128 -39.40 -42.30 24.88
C GLU A 128 -39.70 -43.59 25.64
N ARG A 129 -38.67 -44.24 26.21
CA ARG A 129 -38.85 -45.41 27.07
C ARG A 129 -39.61 -45.10 28.35
N GLY A 130 -39.41 -43.91 28.91
CA GLY A 130 -40.13 -43.46 30.10
C GLY A 130 -41.58 -43.04 29.82
N GLU A 131 -41.86 -42.37 28.70
CA GLU A 131 -43.22 -41.92 28.35
C GLU A 131 -44.10 -43.06 27.84
N GLY A 132 -43.50 -44.03 27.13
CA GLY A 132 -44.21 -45.18 26.59
C GLY A 132 -44.76 -46.16 27.63
N GLY A 133 -44.43 -46.04 28.92
CA GLY A 133 -44.96 -46.88 30.02
C GLY A 133 -45.78 -46.11 31.08
N ARG A 134 -45.78 -44.77 31.04
CA ARG A 134 -46.40 -43.94 32.08
C ARG A 134 -47.92 -43.80 31.96
N HIS A 135 -48.45 -44.03 30.77
CA HIS A 135 -49.88 -43.92 30.52
C HIS A 135 -50.58 -45.26 30.47
N TRP A 136 -49.88 -46.39 30.30
CA TRP A 136 -50.52 -47.71 30.26
C TRP A 136 -51.00 -48.14 31.64
N ASN A 137 -52.12 -48.85 31.65
CA ASN A 137 -52.57 -49.55 32.80
C ASN A 137 -51.56 -50.65 33.18
N LEU A 138 -51.50 -51.01 34.45
CA LEU A 138 -50.54 -52.00 34.92
C LEU A 138 -50.79 -53.35 34.21
N GLY A 139 -49.79 -53.82 33.46
CA GLY A 139 -49.89 -55.05 32.69
C GLY A 139 -50.22 -54.85 31.21
N GLU A 140 -50.52 -53.63 30.78
CA GLU A 140 -50.82 -53.29 29.39
C GLU A 140 -49.62 -52.63 28.66
N PRO A 141 -49.54 -52.72 27.32
CA PRO A 141 -50.42 -53.49 26.45
C PRO A 141 -50.14 -55.01 26.52
N ASN A 142 -51.19 -55.84 26.52
CA ASN A 142 -51.08 -57.30 26.68
C ASN A 142 -51.51 -58.13 25.47
N ASP A 143 -52.10 -57.50 24.45
CA ASP A 143 -52.71 -58.08 23.26
C ASP A 143 -53.63 -59.27 23.58
N SER A 144 -54.68 -59.02 24.37
CA SER A 144 -55.49 -60.11 24.92
C SER A 144 -56.14 -60.91 23.80
N ARG A 145 -55.79 -62.20 23.76
CA ARG A 145 -56.27 -63.15 22.73
C ARG A 145 -55.80 -62.81 21.31
N GLY A 146 -54.80 -61.96 21.13
CA GLY A 146 -54.25 -61.60 19.82
C GLY A 146 -55.20 -60.76 18.97
N ARG A 147 -55.99 -59.88 19.60
CA ARG A 147 -57.08 -59.13 18.96
C ARG A 147 -57.19 -57.68 19.42
N GLU A 148 -56.22 -57.15 20.16
CA GLU A 148 -56.32 -55.83 20.80
C GLU A 148 -55.39 -54.82 20.12
N ASP A 149 -55.76 -54.38 18.92
CA ASP A 149 -54.94 -53.47 18.10
C ASP A 149 -55.26 -51.97 18.30
N CYS A 150 -56.30 -51.63 19.07
CA CYS A 150 -56.75 -50.26 19.29
C CYS A 150 -56.50 -49.80 20.73
N ILE A 151 -56.22 -48.52 20.94
CA ILE A 151 -56.01 -47.97 22.28
C ILE A 151 -57.32 -47.38 22.80
N MET A 152 -57.70 -47.75 24.01
CA MET A 152 -58.76 -47.09 24.77
C MET A 152 -58.21 -46.50 26.07
N MET A 153 -58.84 -45.43 26.53
CA MET A 153 -58.55 -44.84 27.84
C MET A 153 -59.56 -45.35 28.86
N LEU A 154 -59.07 -45.96 29.94
CA LEU A 154 -59.88 -46.40 31.07
C LEU A 154 -60.39 -45.18 31.87
N ASN A 155 -61.38 -45.41 32.73
CA ASN A 155 -61.89 -44.38 33.63
C ASN A 155 -60.83 -43.83 34.61
N THR A 156 -59.74 -44.55 34.83
CA THR A 156 -58.57 -44.12 35.62
C THR A 156 -57.68 -43.12 34.87
N GLY A 157 -57.90 -42.94 33.56
CA GLY A 157 -57.05 -42.15 32.67
C GLY A 157 -55.87 -42.93 32.08
N LEU A 158 -55.69 -44.19 32.48
CA LEU A 158 -54.66 -45.07 31.92
C LEU A 158 -55.13 -45.73 30.61
N TRP A 159 -54.18 -46.13 29.77
CA TRP A 159 -54.40 -46.73 28.46
C TRP A 159 -54.46 -48.24 28.58
N ASN A 160 -55.32 -48.83 27.76
CA ASN A 160 -55.51 -50.26 27.60
C ASN A 160 -55.59 -50.53 26.10
N ASP A 161 -54.91 -51.55 25.62
CA ASP A 161 -55.15 -52.07 24.28
C ASP A 161 -56.46 -52.86 24.28
N ALA A 162 -57.25 -52.70 23.23
CA ALA A 162 -58.62 -53.21 23.15
C ALA A 162 -58.96 -53.58 21.70
N PRO A 163 -60.00 -54.42 21.49
CA PRO A 163 -60.46 -54.75 20.15
C PRO A 163 -61.01 -53.53 19.42
N CYS A 164 -60.59 -53.33 18.18
CA CYS A 164 -61.01 -52.19 17.36
C CYS A 164 -62.50 -52.23 16.95
N ASP A 165 -63.16 -53.38 17.06
CA ASP A 165 -64.52 -53.65 16.57
C ASP A 165 -65.62 -53.40 17.62
N SER A 166 -65.29 -52.74 18.73
CA SER A 166 -66.24 -52.39 19.77
C SER A 166 -67.10 -51.19 19.41
N GLU A 167 -68.39 -51.42 19.18
CA GLU A 167 -69.37 -50.36 18.90
C GLU A 167 -69.89 -49.63 20.15
N ARG A 168 -69.51 -50.10 21.34
CA ARG A 168 -70.04 -49.57 22.63
C ARG A 168 -69.14 -48.53 23.28
N ASP A 169 -67.96 -48.29 22.72
CA ASP A 169 -66.98 -47.41 23.31
C ASP A 169 -67.20 -45.94 22.96
N ASN A 170 -66.82 -45.07 23.90
CA ASN A 170 -66.85 -43.62 23.70
C ASN A 170 -65.52 -43.14 23.12
N TRP A 171 -65.54 -41.99 22.43
CA TRP A 171 -64.35 -41.39 21.81
C TRP A 171 -64.11 -39.96 22.28
N ILE A 172 -62.84 -39.55 22.27
CA ILE A 172 -62.39 -38.18 22.51
C ILE A 172 -61.79 -37.65 21.21
N CYS A 173 -62.16 -36.43 20.83
CA CYS A 173 -61.64 -35.77 19.63
C CYS A 173 -60.87 -34.50 19.99
N GLU A 174 -59.77 -34.23 19.27
CA GLU A 174 -59.02 -32.98 19.37
C GLU A 174 -59.17 -32.16 18.06
N LYS A 175 -59.29 -30.84 18.19
CA LYS A 175 -59.23 -29.89 17.06
C LYS A 175 -58.30 -28.74 17.42
N ARG A 176 -57.40 -28.36 16.51
CA ARG A 176 -56.55 -27.16 16.67
C ARG A 176 -57.42 -25.91 16.86
N ARG A 177 -57.10 -25.11 17.88
CA ARG A 177 -57.69 -23.77 18.02
C ARG A 177 -57.17 -22.86 16.91
N SER A 178 -58.08 -22.29 16.14
CA SER A 178 -57.78 -21.18 15.23
C SER A 178 -57.76 -19.89 16.05
N CYS A 179 -56.62 -19.21 16.05
CA CYS A 179 -56.48 -17.87 16.62
C CYS A 179 -56.61 -16.83 15.51
#